data_AF-A0A2V9SUX4-F1
#
_entry.id   AF-A0A2V9SUX4-F1
#
_cell.length_a   1.000
_cell.length_b   1.000
_cell.length_c   1.000
_cell.angle_alpha   90.00
_cell.angle_beta   90.00
_cell.angle_gamma   90.00
#
_symmetry.space_group_name_H-M   'P 1'
#
loop_
_entity.id
_entity.type
_entity.pdbx_description
1 polymer ?
#
loop_
_entity_poly.entity_id
_entity_poly.type
_entity_poly.pdbx_seq_one_letter_code
_entity_poly.pdbx_strand_id
1 'polypeptide(L)'
;MRSNKFPALVVFLSLAIVPHGLSATNQSTTSLKLLGTSKIGSRASSAGTENGFEFRVGPDVDKNFNKQISGSIAPARVPADHVPKPAGNAVTTANSGFFGFDGITHFDQRFAGTGIYTNTQFSLEPPDQGLAVGNGFVLEVVNNALAVYDTSGNRLSGPTAMSQFFGLAPEIVRPSGPFGPFVSDPKAYFDSDTQRWFLTEAVLDVDPTTGNFTGTTGVLIAVSQTPDPTKPFNLFRLDTTDNTGTPDHPGCPCLGDQPLIGADANGFYISTNEFPLFQAGFNGAQIYAMSKTTLAAGSPPPVIHFRSLNFAPGLPFFSVQPATTPPGGSFETANGGTEYFLSSLDFSSTLTNQIAVWAMTNTSSLNDANPNPTLTTVVIDSEVYGQPPDGQQRPGPTPLATVFIPQIFGGKTPPTEKLELIAGNDDRMNQVVFADGKLWSGVNSVVKTPNGPTRIGIAF
;
A
#
# COMPACT_ATOMS: atom_id res chain seq x y z
N MET A 1 -17.48 -7.50 -53.45
CA MET A 1 -18.53 -7.71 -52.42
C MET A 1 -18.31 -6.69 -51.32
N ARG A 2 -19.32 -5.85 -51.10
CA ARG A 2 -19.36 -4.76 -50.10
C ARG A 2 -19.10 -5.32 -48.70
N SER A 3 -18.12 -4.76 -47.97
CA SER A 3 -18.32 -3.84 -46.84
C SER A 3 -19.25 -4.36 -45.75
N ASN A 4 -18.71 -4.58 -44.55
CA ASN A 4 -19.21 -3.97 -43.30
C ASN A 4 -18.13 -4.08 -42.22
N LYS A 5 -17.22 -3.10 -42.18
CA LYS A 5 -16.48 -2.75 -40.96
C LYS A 5 -17.40 -1.80 -40.19
N PHE A 6 -17.93 -2.24 -39.06
CA PHE A 6 -18.54 -1.33 -38.09
C PHE A 6 -17.42 -0.44 -37.53
N PRO A 7 -17.54 0.89 -37.57
CA PRO A 7 -16.65 1.73 -36.80
C PRO A 7 -17.05 1.58 -35.33
N ALA A 8 -16.12 1.13 -34.50
CA ALA A 8 -16.25 1.31 -33.06
C ALA A 8 -16.29 2.82 -32.81
N LEU A 9 -17.46 3.31 -32.41
CA LEU A 9 -17.67 4.68 -31.99
C LEU A 9 -16.85 4.87 -30.70
N VAL A 10 -15.65 5.43 -30.83
CA VAL A 10 -14.90 5.97 -29.69
C VAL A 10 -15.67 7.21 -29.25
N VAL A 11 -16.53 7.03 -28.25
CA VAL A 11 -17.22 8.14 -27.59
C VAL A 11 -16.19 8.82 -26.71
N PHE A 12 -15.61 9.93 -27.20
CA PHE A 12 -14.97 10.91 -26.34
C PHE A 12 -16.07 11.54 -25.48
N LEU A 13 -16.27 11.00 -24.28
CA LEU A 13 -17.15 11.60 -23.29
C LEU A 13 -16.40 12.79 -22.66
N SER A 14 -16.40 13.94 -23.35
CA SER A 14 -16.03 15.21 -22.73
C SER A 14 -17.16 15.61 -21.76
N LEU A 15 -17.17 14.99 -20.58
CA LEU A 15 -17.99 15.46 -19.47
C LEU A 15 -17.35 16.76 -18.96
N ALA A 16 -17.96 17.88 -19.30
CA ALA A 16 -17.77 19.11 -18.54
C ALA A 16 -18.40 18.87 -17.16
N ILE A 17 -17.60 18.39 -16.21
CA ILE A 17 -18.03 18.17 -14.83
C ILE A 17 -18.02 19.52 -14.14
N VAL A 18 -19.21 20.07 -13.93
CA VAL A 18 -19.44 21.18 -13.00
C VAL A 18 -19.06 20.69 -11.60
N PRO A 19 -18.30 21.45 -10.77
CA PRO A 19 -17.89 21.04 -9.44
C PRO A 19 -19.12 20.90 -8.54
N HIS A 20 -19.71 19.71 -8.52
CA HIS A 20 -20.68 19.31 -7.52
C HIS A 20 -19.93 18.46 -6.52
N GLY A 21 -19.94 18.87 -5.26
CA GLY A 21 -19.46 18.01 -4.18
C GLY A 21 -20.26 16.72 -4.19
N LEU A 22 -19.63 15.59 -4.53
CA LEU A 22 -20.23 14.28 -4.33
C LEU A 22 -20.11 13.99 -2.84
N SER A 23 -21.25 13.82 -2.15
CA SER A 23 -21.28 13.31 -0.80
C SER A 23 -21.24 11.78 -0.87
N ALA A 24 -20.33 11.14 -0.16
CA ALA A 24 -20.33 9.68 -0.06
C ALA A 24 -21.51 9.24 0.81
N THR A 25 -22.59 8.76 0.20
CA THR A 25 -23.85 8.48 0.91
C THR A 25 -23.88 7.13 1.65
N ASN A 26 -22.88 6.26 1.47
CA ASN A 26 -22.85 4.93 2.07
C ASN A 26 -21.82 4.85 3.20
N GLN A 27 -22.29 5.21 4.41
CA GLN A 27 -21.56 5.08 5.66
C GLN A 27 -22.08 3.86 6.44
N SER A 28 -21.17 3.12 7.07
CA SER A 28 -21.49 2.06 8.02
C SER A 28 -20.55 2.12 9.21
N THR A 29 -20.90 1.40 10.28
CA THR A 29 -20.04 1.28 11.46
C THR A 29 -19.60 -0.18 11.60
N THR A 30 -18.30 -0.37 11.81
CA THR A 30 -17.70 -1.65 12.20
C THR A 30 -16.90 -1.44 13.49
N SER A 31 -16.26 -2.49 13.99
CA SER A 31 -15.48 -2.46 15.23
C SER A 31 -14.17 -3.20 15.06
N LEU A 32 -13.14 -2.76 15.79
CA LEU A 32 -11.88 -3.46 15.87
C LEU A 32 -11.92 -4.57 16.91
N LYS A 33 -11.27 -5.69 16.60
CA LYS A 33 -10.98 -6.73 17.58
C LYS A 33 -9.63 -6.47 18.23
N LEU A 34 -9.60 -6.35 19.57
CA LEU A 34 -8.35 -6.33 20.33
C LEU A 34 -7.68 -7.72 20.28
N LEU A 35 -6.42 -7.76 19.88
CA LEU A 35 -5.61 -8.99 19.79
C LEU A 35 -4.67 -9.16 20.98
N GLY A 36 -4.46 -8.12 21.78
CA GLY A 36 -3.57 -8.12 22.94
C GLY A 36 -2.39 -7.18 22.72
N THR A 37 -1.21 -7.61 23.16
CA THR A 37 0.00 -6.78 23.10
C THR A 37 1.21 -7.59 22.67
N SER A 38 2.14 -6.95 21.97
CA SER A 38 3.41 -7.57 21.56
C SER A 38 4.53 -6.53 21.54
N LYS A 39 5.78 -6.96 21.36
CA LYS A 39 6.93 -6.07 21.21
C LYS A 39 7.85 -6.60 20.11
N ILE A 40 8.61 -5.70 19.52
CA ILE A 40 9.66 -6.07 18.56
C ILE A 40 10.77 -6.78 19.33
N GLY A 41 11.03 -8.03 18.96
CA GLY A 41 11.98 -8.93 19.62
C GLY A 41 13.40 -8.76 19.10
N SER A 42 14.33 -9.55 19.66
CA SER A 42 15.71 -9.60 19.20
C SER A 42 15.86 -10.36 17.87
N ARG A 43 16.93 -10.05 17.13
CA ARG A 43 17.35 -10.82 15.95
C ARG A 43 17.51 -12.31 16.26
N ALA A 44 17.17 -13.16 15.29
CA ALA A 44 17.47 -14.59 15.33
C ALA A 44 18.98 -14.86 15.47
N SER A 45 19.37 -15.83 16.29
CA SER A 45 20.77 -16.14 16.61
C SER A 45 21.54 -16.86 15.49
N SER A 46 20.87 -17.34 14.45
CA SER A 46 21.52 -18.00 13.30
C SER A 46 20.60 -18.01 12.08
N ALA A 47 21.16 -17.74 10.89
CA ALA A 47 20.50 -18.08 9.64
C ALA A 47 20.38 -19.61 9.55
N GLY A 48 19.16 -20.12 9.41
CA GLY A 48 18.93 -21.55 9.21
C GLY A 48 19.36 -21.98 7.82
N THR A 49 19.62 -23.26 7.63
CA THR A 49 19.75 -23.82 6.27
C THR A 49 18.39 -23.76 5.58
N GLU A 50 18.36 -23.34 4.31
CA GLU A 50 17.16 -23.43 3.47
C GLU A 50 16.66 -24.88 3.44
N ASN A 51 15.36 -25.07 3.70
CA ASN A 51 14.75 -26.39 3.78
C ASN A 51 13.27 -26.32 3.37
N GLY A 52 12.88 -26.97 2.26
CA GLY A 52 11.48 -27.00 1.81
C GLY A 52 11.03 -25.78 1.01
N PHE A 53 9.72 -25.53 0.95
CA PHE A 53 9.10 -24.52 0.08
C PHE A 53 9.50 -23.09 0.44
N GLU A 54 10.14 -22.39 -0.48
CA GLU A 54 10.73 -21.08 -0.23
C GLU A 54 9.82 -19.91 -0.60
N PHE A 55 9.00 -20.10 -1.63
CA PHE A 55 8.16 -19.07 -2.21
C PHE A 55 6.69 -19.46 -2.08
N ARG A 56 5.84 -18.45 -1.90
CA ARG A 56 4.39 -18.58 -1.94
C ARG A 56 3.84 -17.52 -2.88
N VAL A 57 2.92 -17.93 -3.75
CA VAL A 57 2.20 -17.00 -4.62
C VAL A 57 1.09 -16.32 -3.81
N GLY A 58 1.07 -14.98 -3.82
CA GLY A 58 0.04 -14.18 -3.19
C GLY A 58 -1.29 -14.20 -3.96
N PRO A 59 -2.34 -13.56 -3.44
CA PRO A 59 -3.57 -13.34 -4.18
C PRO A 59 -3.33 -12.25 -5.25
N ASP A 60 -2.96 -12.64 -6.47
CA ASP A 60 -2.81 -11.75 -7.66
C ASP A 60 -4.19 -11.18 -8.13
N VAL A 61 -5.01 -10.63 -7.22
CA VAL A 61 -6.38 -10.18 -7.51
C VAL A 61 -6.41 -8.89 -8.34
N ASP A 62 -5.41 -8.04 -8.16
CA ASP A 62 -5.21 -6.77 -8.85
C ASP A 62 -4.54 -6.95 -10.22
N LYS A 63 -3.78 -8.02 -10.43
CA LYS A 63 -3.07 -8.33 -11.69
C LYS A 63 -4.00 -8.39 -12.91
N ASN A 64 -5.24 -8.84 -12.71
CA ASN A 64 -6.26 -8.88 -13.75
C ASN A 64 -7.19 -7.66 -13.71
N PHE A 65 -7.07 -6.81 -12.69
CA PHE A 65 -7.77 -5.54 -12.62
C PHE A 65 -7.14 -4.58 -13.61
N ASN A 66 -7.72 -4.62 -14.79
CA ASN A 66 -7.35 -3.75 -15.85
C ASN A 66 -8.06 -2.41 -15.64
N LYS A 67 -7.30 -1.31 -15.49
CA LYS A 67 -7.81 0.08 -15.62
C LYS A 67 -8.33 0.35 -17.05
N GLN A 68 -9.18 -0.52 -17.61
CA GLN A 68 -9.62 -0.50 -19.02
C GLN A 68 -8.50 -0.47 -20.10
N ILE A 69 -7.30 -1.00 -19.83
CA ILE A 69 -6.13 -1.00 -20.73
C ILE A 69 -5.90 -2.35 -21.45
N SER A 70 -6.05 -2.43 -22.76
CA SER A 70 -5.41 -3.53 -23.52
C SER A 70 -3.95 -3.16 -23.86
N GLY A 71 -3.05 -3.20 -22.86
CA GLY A 71 -1.63 -2.83 -23.01
C GLY A 71 -0.68 -4.03 -22.93
N SER A 72 0.32 -4.09 -23.82
CA SER A 72 1.35 -5.15 -23.82
C SER A 72 2.60 -4.75 -23.02
N ILE A 73 3.36 -5.76 -22.58
CA ILE A 73 4.66 -5.66 -21.91
C ILE A 73 5.76 -5.24 -22.91
N ALA A 74 5.58 -4.09 -23.55
CA ALA A 74 6.52 -3.52 -24.49
C ALA A 74 6.95 -2.14 -23.99
N PRO A 75 8.24 -1.73 -24.20
CA PRO A 75 8.64 -0.35 -24.05
C PRO A 75 7.71 0.52 -24.89
N ALA A 76 6.78 1.21 -24.25
CA ALA A 76 5.61 1.71 -24.93
C ALA A 76 6.02 2.86 -25.86
N ARG A 77 6.00 2.60 -27.18
CA ARG A 77 6.01 3.66 -28.21
C ARG A 77 4.59 4.22 -28.36
N VAL A 78 4.01 4.68 -27.25
CA VAL A 78 2.69 5.33 -27.27
C VAL A 78 2.79 6.57 -28.19
N PRO A 79 1.78 6.84 -29.03
CA PRO A 79 1.65 8.15 -29.68
C PRO A 79 1.82 9.26 -28.64
N ALA A 80 2.84 10.09 -28.80
CA ALA A 80 3.34 11.01 -27.76
C ALA A 80 2.58 12.33 -27.69
N ASP A 81 1.34 12.34 -28.15
CA ASP A 81 0.51 13.55 -28.16
C ASP A 81 0.07 13.81 -26.72
N HIS A 82 0.28 15.05 -26.26
CA HIS A 82 -0.03 15.52 -24.90
C HIS A 82 0.76 14.88 -23.74
N VAL A 83 1.63 13.88 -23.99
CA VAL A 83 2.57 13.38 -22.97
C VAL A 83 3.47 14.52 -22.48
N PRO A 84 3.58 14.76 -21.17
CA PRO A 84 4.44 15.79 -20.61
C PRO A 84 5.89 15.67 -21.06
N LYS A 85 6.50 16.82 -21.38
CA LYS A 85 7.92 16.93 -21.77
C LYS A 85 8.67 17.90 -20.85
N PRO A 86 8.70 17.64 -19.53
CA PRO A 86 9.42 18.52 -18.62
C PRO A 86 10.91 18.52 -18.95
N ALA A 87 11.58 19.63 -18.66
CA ALA A 87 13.03 19.67 -18.68
C ALA A 87 13.58 18.70 -17.61
N GLY A 88 14.71 18.05 -17.89
CA GLY A 88 15.36 17.21 -16.89
C GLY A 88 15.82 18.05 -15.72
N ASN A 89 15.55 17.59 -14.49
CA ASN A 89 16.11 18.19 -13.29
C ASN A 89 17.63 17.91 -13.25
N ALA A 90 18.41 18.89 -12.77
CA ALA A 90 19.83 18.68 -12.54
C ALA A 90 20.01 17.63 -11.43
N VAL A 91 20.75 16.56 -11.73
CA VAL A 91 21.11 15.55 -10.74
C VAL A 91 22.46 15.95 -10.14
N THR A 92 22.53 16.07 -8.82
CA THR A 92 23.82 16.19 -8.13
C THR A 92 24.43 14.80 -7.92
N THR A 93 25.72 14.65 -8.21
CA THR A 93 26.47 13.41 -7.93
C THR A 93 27.02 13.36 -6.51
N ALA A 94 26.85 14.42 -5.74
CA ALA A 94 27.27 14.50 -4.34
C ALA A 94 26.21 15.23 -3.51
N ASN A 95 25.85 14.62 -2.38
CA ASN A 95 25.04 15.25 -1.34
C ASN A 95 25.89 15.30 -0.06
N SER A 96 26.63 16.40 0.13
CA SER A 96 27.53 16.56 1.28
C SER A 96 26.73 16.55 2.57
N GLY A 97 27.00 15.58 3.45
CA GLY A 97 26.24 15.37 4.68
C GLY A 97 25.10 14.36 4.56
N PHE A 98 24.89 13.76 3.38
CA PHE A 98 24.02 12.59 3.27
C PHE A 98 24.60 11.42 4.07
N PHE A 99 23.76 10.83 4.89
CA PHE A 99 24.03 9.63 5.67
C PHE A 99 22.87 8.65 5.47
N GLY A 100 23.21 7.38 5.42
CA GLY A 100 22.26 6.27 5.34
C GLY A 100 22.93 5.01 5.87
N PHE A 101 22.13 3.98 6.10
CA PHE A 101 22.58 2.70 6.62
C PHE A 101 21.78 1.57 5.98
N ASP A 102 22.30 0.36 6.04
CA ASP A 102 21.61 -0.82 5.55
C ASP A 102 20.46 -1.19 6.50
N GLY A 103 19.24 -1.13 5.97
CA GLY A 103 18.02 -1.54 6.66
C GLY A 103 17.79 -3.06 6.63
N ILE A 104 16.52 -3.45 6.61
CA ILE A 104 16.10 -4.84 6.47
C ILE A 104 16.38 -5.31 5.04
N THR A 105 17.09 -6.43 4.91
CA THR A 105 17.33 -7.10 3.63
C THR A 105 16.34 -8.23 3.41
N HIS A 106 16.16 -8.68 2.16
CA HIS A 106 15.34 -9.87 1.86
C HIS A 106 15.84 -11.12 2.63
N PHE A 107 17.16 -11.24 2.83
CA PHE A 107 17.75 -12.29 3.67
C PHE A 107 17.33 -12.15 5.15
N ASP A 108 17.41 -10.93 5.70
CA ASP A 108 16.95 -10.66 7.07
C ASP A 108 15.45 -10.95 7.22
N GLN A 109 14.62 -10.63 6.21
CA GLN A 109 13.19 -10.96 6.19
C GLN A 109 12.97 -12.47 6.23
N ARG A 110 13.68 -13.22 5.37
CA ARG A 110 13.51 -14.67 5.25
C ARG A 110 13.89 -15.41 6.53
N PHE A 111 14.87 -14.90 7.27
CA PHE A 111 15.35 -15.49 8.52
C PHE A 111 14.87 -14.74 9.76
N ALA A 112 13.87 -13.85 9.62
CA ALA A 112 13.27 -13.17 10.75
C ALA A 112 12.52 -14.17 11.66
N GLY A 113 12.49 -13.88 12.95
CA GLY A 113 11.75 -14.65 13.95
C GLY A 113 12.61 -15.56 14.84
N THR A 114 12.02 -15.99 15.94
CA THR A 114 12.69 -16.79 16.99
C THR A 114 11.76 -17.89 17.51
N GLY A 115 12.32 -18.89 18.20
CA GLY A 115 11.50 -19.98 18.76
C GLY A 115 10.77 -20.73 17.66
N ILE A 116 9.43 -20.85 17.77
CA ILE A 116 8.58 -21.52 16.77
C ILE A 116 8.57 -20.82 15.40
N TYR A 117 9.04 -19.58 15.31
CA TYR A 117 9.13 -18.80 14.07
C TYR A 117 10.51 -18.89 13.39
N THR A 118 11.43 -19.68 13.96
CA THR A 118 12.76 -19.84 13.36
C THR A 118 12.64 -20.56 12.02
N ASN A 119 13.11 -19.92 10.94
CA ASN A 119 13.09 -20.47 9.59
C ASN A 119 11.67 -20.71 9.03
N THR A 120 10.68 -19.91 9.43
CA THR A 120 9.26 -20.13 9.03
C THR A 120 8.67 -19.09 8.09
N GLN A 121 9.45 -18.10 7.66
CA GLN A 121 8.99 -17.09 6.71
C GLN A 121 9.18 -17.58 5.27
N PHE A 122 8.30 -17.13 4.38
CA PHE A 122 8.56 -17.22 2.95
C PHE A 122 9.54 -16.13 2.49
N SER A 123 10.15 -16.34 1.33
CA SER A 123 10.84 -15.29 0.57
C SER A 123 9.80 -14.53 -0.23
N LEU A 124 9.28 -13.43 0.31
CA LEU A 124 8.22 -12.64 -0.31
C LEU A 124 8.81 -11.55 -1.22
N GLU A 125 8.27 -11.47 -2.42
CA GLU A 125 8.55 -10.45 -3.44
C GLU A 125 7.22 -10.06 -4.12
N PRO A 126 7.06 -8.80 -4.61
CA PRO A 126 8.02 -7.69 -4.58
C PRO A 126 8.23 -7.10 -3.16
N PRO A 127 9.20 -6.18 -2.97
CA PRO A 127 9.40 -5.52 -1.68
C PRO A 127 8.40 -4.37 -1.46
N ASP A 128 7.63 -4.47 -0.39
CA ASP A 128 6.75 -3.45 0.16
C ASP A 128 7.39 -2.85 1.43
N GLN A 129 7.75 -1.57 1.37
CA GLN A 129 8.37 -0.87 2.51
C GLN A 129 7.35 0.00 3.25
N GLY A 130 7.38 -0.10 4.58
CA GLY A 130 6.87 0.91 5.50
C GLY A 130 8.02 1.51 6.30
N LEU A 131 8.08 2.84 6.36
CA LEU A 131 9.13 3.56 7.09
C LEU A 131 8.53 4.72 7.87
N ALA A 132 8.87 4.82 9.16
CA ALA A 132 8.52 5.95 10.00
C ALA A 132 9.75 6.44 10.76
N VAL A 133 9.86 7.77 10.92
CA VAL A 133 10.95 8.42 11.66
C VAL A 133 10.35 9.39 12.66
N GLY A 134 10.80 9.30 13.90
CA GLY A 134 10.22 10.06 15.00
C GLY A 134 10.91 9.80 16.32
N ASN A 135 10.89 10.77 17.23
CA ASN A 135 11.37 10.63 18.61
C ASN A 135 12.78 9.99 18.77
N GLY A 136 13.70 10.22 17.81
CA GLY A 136 15.05 9.66 17.82
C GLY A 136 15.20 8.23 17.30
N PHE A 137 14.13 7.64 16.77
CA PHE A 137 14.10 6.29 16.20
C PHE A 137 13.73 6.29 14.72
N VAL A 138 14.11 5.20 14.05
CA VAL A 138 13.65 4.81 12.71
C VAL A 138 12.99 3.44 12.85
N LEU A 139 11.71 3.35 12.55
CA LEU A 139 10.99 2.08 12.47
C LEU A 139 10.84 1.72 10.99
N GLU A 140 11.38 0.57 10.63
CA GLU A 140 11.31 0.03 9.27
C GLU A 140 10.60 -1.32 9.30
N VAL A 141 9.74 -1.51 8.32
CA VAL A 141 9.12 -2.79 8.00
C VAL A 141 9.27 -3.01 6.49
N VAL A 142 9.72 -4.19 6.10
CA VAL A 142 9.86 -4.59 4.70
C VAL A 142 9.25 -5.96 4.55
N ASN A 143 8.19 -6.07 3.74
CA ASN A 143 7.37 -7.27 3.63
C ASN A 143 7.03 -7.77 5.06
N ASN A 144 7.44 -8.99 5.37
CA ASN A 144 6.99 -9.67 6.58
C ASN A 144 8.02 -9.60 7.71
N ALA A 145 8.85 -8.55 7.76
CA ALA A 145 9.80 -8.32 8.84
C ALA A 145 9.91 -6.85 9.25
N LEU A 146 10.07 -6.60 10.55
CA LEU A 146 10.23 -5.25 11.12
C LEU A 146 11.42 -5.12 12.08
N ALA A 147 12.00 -3.92 12.11
CA ALA A 147 13.15 -3.56 12.94
C ALA A 147 13.09 -2.09 13.38
N VAL A 148 13.81 -1.79 14.46
CA VAL A 148 13.97 -0.42 14.98
C VAL A 148 15.44 -0.07 14.99
N TYR A 149 15.75 1.13 14.54
CA TYR A 149 17.10 1.71 14.55
C TYR A 149 17.10 3.04 15.29
N ASP A 150 18.28 3.49 15.73
CA ASP A 150 18.48 4.90 16.04
C ASP A 150 18.72 5.71 14.75
N THR A 151 18.75 7.04 14.87
CA THR A 151 19.01 7.95 13.73
C THR A 151 20.43 7.87 13.17
N SER A 152 21.34 7.15 13.85
CA SER A 152 22.69 6.84 13.37
C SER A 152 22.77 5.48 12.67
N GLY A 153 21.64 4.79 12.51
CA GLY A 153 21.56 3.50 11.82
C GLY A 153 21.92 2.28 12.66
N ASN A 154 22.11 2.43 13.96
CA ASN A 154 22.34 1.27 14.82
C ASN A 154 21.00 0.56 15.08
N ARG A 155 20.94 -0.73 14.77
CA ARG A 155 19.76 -1.56 15.04
C ARG A 155 19.58 -1.75 16.54
N LEU A 156 18.45 -1.29 17.07
CA LEU A 156 18.08 -1.36 18.48
C LEU A 156 17.18 -2.58 18.79
N SER A 157 16.34 -2.98 17.82
CA SER A 157 15.49 -4.16 17.93
C SER A 157 15.21 -4.78 16.56
N GLY A 158 14.79 -6.04 16.52
CA GLY A 158 14.54 -6.82 15.32
C GLY A 158 15.80 -7.32 14.60
N PRO A 159 15.65 -7.92 13.41
CA PRO A 159 14.40 -8.12 12.68
C PRO A 159 13.51 -9.15 13.37
N THR A 160 12.22 -8.82 13.50
CA THR A 160 11.18 -9.73 13.99
C THR A 160 10.25 -10.09 12.82
N ALA A 161 9.78 -11.34 12.76
CA ALA A 161 8.77 -11.72 11.77
C ALA A 161 7.43 -11.04 12.07
N MET A 162 6.71 -10.55 11.06
CA MET A 162 5.39 -9.91 11.24
C MET A 162 4.38 -10.90 11.81
N SER A 163 4.43 -12.17 11.39
CA SER A 163 3.65 -13.27 11.97
C SER A 163 3.91 -13.44 13.47
N GLN A 164 5.18 -13.39 13.90
CA GLN A 164 5.55 -13.41 15.32
C GLN A 164 5.07 -12.17 16.06
N PHE A 165 5.27 -10.98 15.49
CA PHE A 165 4.93 -9.72 16.12
C PHE A 165 3.42 -9.62 16.38
N PHE A 166 2.58 -10.02 15.43
CA PHE A 166 1.12 -10.01 15.60
C PHE A 166 0.56 -11.25 16.31
N GLY A 167 1.41 -12.21 16.72
CA GLY A 167 0.97 -13.43 17.40
C GLY A 167 0.19 -14.40 16.49
N LEU A 168 0.43 -14.34 15.18
CA LEU A 168 -0.12 -15.28 14.20
C LEU A 168 0.66 -16.60 14.24
N ALA A 169 0.08 -17.66 13.66
CA ALA A 169 0.85 -18.88 13.41
C ALA A 169 2.03 -18.59 12.45
N PRO A 170 3.15 -19.32 12.54
CA PRO A 170 4.24 -19.22 11.57
C PRO A 170 3.73 -19.41 10.14
N GLU A 171 4.22 -18.63 9.17
CA GLU A 171 3.72 -18.66 7.78
C GLU A 171 3.84 -20.07 7.17
N ILE A 172 4.94 -20.77 7.45
CA ILE A 172 5.11 -22.18 7.15
C ILE A 172 5.97 -22.88 8.20
N VAL A 173 5.51 -24.02 8.70
CA VAL A 173 6.39 -25.00 9.36
C VAL A 173 7.00 -25.90 8.28
N ARG A 174 8.30 -25.83 8.09
CA ARG A 174 8.98 -26.56 7.01
C ARG A 174 9.06 -28.08 7.28
N PRO A 175 9.05 -28.92 6.23
CA PRO A 175 9.18 -28.56 4.82
C PRO A 175 7.86 -28.25 4.08
N SER A 176 6.69 -28.59 4.63
CA SER A 176 5.43 -28.61 3.88
C SER A 176 4.19 -28.21 4.68
N GLY A 177 4.36 -27.56 5.83
CA GLY A 177 3.27 -27.13 6.70
C GLY A 177 3.37 -27.70 8.13
N PRO A 178 2.46 -27.28 9.03
CA PRO A 178 1.28 -26.46 8.77
C PRO A 178 1.56 -25.03 8.30
N PHE A 179 0.60 -24.44 7.59
CA PHE A 179 0.64 -23.07 7.07
C PHE A 179 -0.07 -22.08 7.98
N GLY A 180 0.53 -20.90 8.16
CA GLY A 180 -0.07 -19.75 8.85
C GLY A 180 -0.70 -18.75 7.89
N PRO A 181 -1.44 -17.76 8.44
CA PRO A 181 -2.03 -16.69 7.65
C PRO A 181 -1.01 -16.02 6.72
N PHE A 182 -1.46 -15.64 5.53
CA PHE A 182 -0.69 -14.78 4.63
C PHE A 182 -0.73 -13.35 5.15
N VAL A 183 0.42 -12.68 5.15
CA VAL A 183 0.55 -11.27 5.50
C VAL A 183 1.37 -10.55 4.43
N SER A 184 1.03 -9.29 4.16
CA SER A 184 1.68 -8.43 3.16
C SER A 184 1.34 -6.95 3.39
N ASP A 185 1.92 -6.09 2.54
CA ASP A 185 1.59 -4.67 2.39
C ASP A 185 1.74 -3.83 3.67
N PRO A 186 2.88 -3.92 4.38
CA PRO A 186 3.09 -3.15 5.59
C PRO A 186 3.04 -1.64 5.33
N LYS A 187 2.61 -0.87 6.33
CA LYS A 187 2.82 0.58 6.44
C LYS A 187 3.19 0.97 7.85
N ALA A 188 4.00 2.02 7.98
CA ALA A 188 4.42 2.57 9.26
C ALA A 188 4.19 4.09 9.30
N TYR A 189 3.76 4.60 10.46
CA TYR A 189 3.53 6.02 10.69
C TYR A 189 3.91 6.41 12.13
N PHE A 190 4.54 7.56 12.31
CA PHE A 190 4.76 8.15 13.63
C PHE A 190 3.88 9.39 13.79
N ASP A 191 2.94 9.32 14.73
CA ASP A 191 2.08 10.45 15.08
C ASP A 191 2.79 11.32 16.12
N SER A 192 3.17 12.53 15.72
CA SER A 192 3.92 13.44 16.60
C SER A 192 3.08 14.03 17.75
N ASP A 193 1.75 14.00 17.65
CA ASP A 193 0.86 14.53 18.69
C ASP A 193 0.71 13.53 19.85
N THR A 194 0.34 12.30 19.55
CA THR A 194 0.26 11.22 20.56
C THR A 194 1.64 10.66 20.93
N GLN A 195 2.68 10.99 20.17
CA GLN A 195 4.02 10.39 20.27
C GLN A 195 3.93 8.86 20.19
N ARG A 196 3.12 8.34 19.25
CA ARG A 196 2.93 6.89 19.06
C ARG A 196 3.26 6.47 17.64
N TRP A 197 3.75 5.24 17.55
CA TRP A 197 4.05 4.52 16.33
C TRP A 197 2.85 3.65 15.95
N PHE A 198 2.42 3.79 14.71
CA PHE A 198 1.36 3.01 14.08
C PHE A 198 1.99 2.12 13.01
N LEU A 199 1.56 0.87 12.96
CA LEU A 199 1.95 -0.11 11.96
C LEU A 199 0.69 -0.83 11.48
N THR A 200 0.58 -1.05 10.17
CA THR A 200 -0.49 -1.87 9.59
C THR A 200 0.07 -2.97 8.71
N GLU A 201 -0.68 -4.05 8.56
CA GLU A 201 -0.34 -5.21 7.72
C GLU A 201 -1.64 -5.84 7.21
N ALA A 202 -1.73 -6.13 5.92
CA ALA A 202 -2.85 -6.92 5.38
C ALA A 202 -2.72 -8.38 5.83
N VAL A 203 -3.84 -9.04 6.15
CA VAL A 203 -3.85 -10.45 6.57
C VAL A 203 -4.96 -11.24 5.91
N LEU A 204 -4.59 -12.41 5.38
CA LEU A 204 -5.50 -13.39 4.77
C LEU A 204 -5.37 -14.73 5.46
N ASP A 205 -6.50 -15.28 5.90
CA ASP A 205 -6.54 -16.59 6.52
C ASP A 205 -6.35 -17.70 5.47
N VAL A 206 -5.78 -18.82 5.93
CA VAL A 206 -5.40 -19.94 5.08
C VAL A 206 -5.83 -21.25 5.72
N ASP A 207 -6.04 -22.27 4.90
CA ASP A 207 -6.19 -23.63 5.37
C ASP A 207 -4.79 -24.14 5.83
N PRO A 208 -4.62 -24.53 7.10
CA PRO A 208 -3.30 -24.87 7.63
C PRO A 208 -2.73 -26.17 7.06
N THR A 209 -3.54 -27.00 6.41
CA THR A 209 -3.11 -28.26 5.80
C THR A 209 -2.63 -28.04 4.37
N THR A 210 -3.33 -27.20 3.62
CA THR A 210 -3.11 -27.03 2.17
C THR A 210 -2.42 -25.72 1.80
N GLY A 211 -2.47 -24.71 2.67
CA GLY A 211 -1.98 -23.35 2.39
C GLY A 211 -2.91 -22.52 1.49
N ASN A 212 -4.07 -23.05 1.10
CA ASN A 212 -5.04 -22.33 0.28
C ASN A 212 -5.72 -21.20 1.07
N PHE A 213 -6.03 -20.07 0.42
CA PHE A 213 -6.78 -18.99 1.05
C PHE A 213 -8.21 -19.43 1.39
N THR A 214 -8.71 -19.05 2.57
CA THR A 214 -10.06 -19.43 3.04
C THR A 214 -11.10 -18.34 2.85
N GLY A 215 -10.68 -17.10 2.56
CA GLY A 215 -11.57 -15.97 2.29
C GLY A 215 -11.62 -14.94 3.40
N THR A 216 -11.33 -15.27 4.66
CA THR A 216 -11.35 -14.27 5.74
C THR A 216 -10.15 -13.34 5.61
N THR A 217 -10.40 -12.04 5.52
CA THR A 217 -9.37 -11.01 5.33
C THR A 217 -9.40 -10.00 6.48
N GLY A 218 -8.40 -9.13 6.54
CA GLY A 218 -8.37 -8.04 7.51
C GLY A 218 -7.14 -7.17 7.36
N VAL A 219 -7.13 -6.08 8.13
CA VAL A 219 -5.96 -5.26 8.35
C VAL A 219 -5.59 -5.35 9.82
N LEU A 220 -4.37 -5.80 10.11
CA LEU A 220 -3.80 -5.77 11.44
C LEU A 220 -3.29 -4.37 11.72
N ILE A 221 -3.48 -3.90 12.95
CA ILE A 221 -3.06 -2.56 13.39
C ILE A 221 -2.29 -2.73 14.68
N ALA A 222 -1.10 -2.14 14.77
CA ALA A 222 -0.34 -2.06 16.00
C ALA A 222 -0.07 -0.61 16.36
N VAL A 223 -0.29 -0.25 17.63
CA VAL A 223 -0.02 1.09 18.15
C VAL A 223 0.86 0.99 19.38
N SER A 224 2.04 1.61 19.36
CA SER A 224 2.99 1.57 20.49
C SER A 224 2.32 2.08 21.78
N GLN A 225 2.70 1.53 22.93
CA GLN A 225 2.21 2.01 24.23
C GLN A 225 2.96 3.24 24.74
N THR A 226 4.16 3.47 24.21
CA THR A 226 5.08 4.54 24.63
C THR A 226 5.72 5.22 23.42
N PRO A 227 6.36 6.39 23.59
CA PRO A 227 7.14 7.04 22.54
C PRO A 227 8.35 6.24 22.02
N ASP A 228 8.79 5.21 22.73
CA ASP A 228 9.88 4.32 22.34
C ASP A 228 9.30 3.07 21.62
N PRO A 229 9.57 2.87 20.31
CA PRO A 229 9.06 1.74 19.53
C PRO A 229 9.75 0.41 19.84
N THR A 230 10.74 0.38 20.74
CA THR A 230 11.30 -0.88 21.27
C THR A 230 10.45 -1.47 22.40
N LYS A 231 9.46 -0.71 22.89
CA LYS A 231 8.52 -1.12 23.95
C LYS A 231 7.26 -1.77 23.36
N PRO A 232 6.35 -2.32 24.20
CA PRO A 232 5.16 -3.00 23.70
C PRO A 232 4.20 -2.12 22.88
N PHE A 233 3.43 -2.77 22.03
CA PHE A 233 2.36 -2.25 21.19
C PHE A 233 1.04 -2.91 21.57
N ASN A 234 -0.04 -2.16 21.49
CA ASN A 234 -1.41 -2.68 21.48
C ASN A 234 -1.74 -3.17 20.05
N LEU A 235 -2.33 -4.35 19.94
CA LEU A 235 -2.62 -5.00 18.67
C LEU A 235 -4.13 -5.09 18.44
N PHE A 236 -4.55 -4.79 17.21
CA PHE A 236 -5.95 -4.82 16.78
C PHE A 236 -6.08 -5.48 15.41
N ARG A 237 -7.29 -5.93 15.09
CA ARG A 237 -7.69 -6.38 13.75
C ARG A 237 -8.94 -5.62 13.31
N LEU A 238 -8.86 -5.04 12.11
CA LEU A 238 -9.99 -4.58 11.32
C LEU A 238 -10.41 -5.73 10.39
N ASP A 239 -11.69 -6.08 10.36
CA ASP A 239 -12.22 -7.04 9.40
C ASP A 239 -12.53 -6.33 8.07
N THR A 240 -11.96 -6.84 6.98
CA THR A 240 -12.15 -6.32 5.62
C THR A 240 -12.78 -7.37 4.68
N THR A 241 -13.32 -8.46 5.24
CA THR A 241 -13.85 -9.58 4.46
C THR A 241 -15.09 -9.17 3.64
N ASP A 242 -15.86 -8.21 4.16
CA ASP A 242 -17.08 -7.63 3.60
C ASP A 242 -18.10 -8.65 3.06
N ASN A 243 -18.31 -9.74 3.82
CA ASN A 243 -19.23 -10.83 3.49
C ASN A 243 -20.42 -10.98 4.45
N THR A 244 -20.65 -9.99 5.33
CA THR A 244 -21.71 -10.02 6.35
C THR A 244 -22.43 -8.67 6.57
N GLY A 245 -22.34 -7.74 5.62
CA GLY A 245 -23.00 -6.43 5.62
C GLY A 245 -24.31 -6.37 4.81
N THR A 246 -25.12 -5.34 5.05
CA THR A 246 -26.24 -5.00 4.16
C THR A 246 -26.05 -3.59 3.58
N PRO A 247 -25.94 -3.45 2.24
CA PRO A 247 -25.63 -4.52 1.30
C PRO A 247 -24.17 -4.99 1.46
N ASP A 248 -23.92 -6.29 1.27
CA ASP A 248 -22.60 -6.84 0.96
C ASP A 248 -22.15 -6.31 -0.40
N HIS A 249 -20.86 -6.05 -0.60
CA HIS A 249 -20.37 -5.80 -1.95
C HIS A 249 -20.39 -7.09 -2.79
N PRO A 250 -20.68 -7.00 -4.10
CA PRO A 250 -20.79 -8.18 -4.96
C PRO A 250 -19.49 -8.98 -4.99
N GLY A 251 -19.60 -10.30 -4.76
CA GLY A 251 -18.49 -11.22 -4.98
C GLY A 251 -17.56 -11.47 -3.80
N CYS A 252 -17.80 -10.83 -2.66
CA CYS A 252 -17.02 -11.09 -1.45
C CYS A 252 -17.23 -12.54 -0.95
N PRO A 253 -16.27 -13.16 -0.23
CA PRO A 253 -15.21 -12.52 0.56
C PRO A 253 -14.20 -11.73 -0.27
N CYS A 254 -13.90 -10.53 0.21
CA CYS A 254 -13.04 -9.57 -0.46
C CYS A 254 -11.72 -9.37 0.30
N LEU A 255 -10.67 -9.03 -0.45
CA LEU A 255 -9.41 -8.51 0.06
C LEU A 255 -9.45 -6.98 0.01
N GLY A 256 -9.19 -6.35 1.16
CA GLY A 256 -8.80 -4.94 1.21
C GLY A 256 -7.32 -4.83 0.88
N ASP A 257 -7.02 -4.73 -0.41
CA ASP A 257 -5.66 -4.71 -0.96
C ASP A 257 -4.97 -3.36 -0.72
N GLN A 258 -3.66 -3.42 -0.50
CA GLN A 258 -2.77 -2.29 -0.25
C GLN A 258 -3.35 -1.25 0.74
N PRO A 259 -3.45 -1.58 2.04
CA PRO A 259 -3.91 -0.63 3.05
C PRO A 259 -3.01 0.61 3.11
N LEU A 260 -3.48 1.72 2.55
CA LEU A 260 -2.89 3.06 2.63
C LEU A 260 -3.28 3.70 3.97
N ILE A 261 -2.39 4.51 4.55
CA ILE A 261 -2.63 5.10 5.87
C ILE A 261 -2.41 6.61 5.90
N GLY A 262 -3.10 7.27 6.83
CA GLY A 262 -2.96 8.69 7.15
C GLY A 262 -3.53 9.04 8.52
N ALA A 263 -3.36 10.30 8.93
CA ALA A 263 -3.81 10.78 10.23
C ALA A 263 -3.93 12.31 10.27
N ASP A 264 -4.95 12.77 10.98
CA ASP A 264 -5.16 14.17 11.34
C ASP A 264 -5.05 14.36 12.87
N ALA A 265 -5.59 15.46 13.41
CA ALA A 265 -5.61 15.72 14.85
C ALA A 265 -6.38 14.68 15.67
N ASN A 266 -7.31 13.95 15.09
CA ASN A 266 -8.30 13.14 15.81
C ASN A 266 -8.29 11.66 15.41
N GLY A 267 -8.11 11.40 14.12
CA GLY A 267 -8.29 10.10 13.49
C GLY A 267 -7.00 9.47 12.98
N PHE A 268 -7.04 8.14 12.94
CA PHE A 268 -6.17 7.32 12.11
C PHE A 268 -7.03 6.73 11.00
N TYR A 269 -6.53 6.78 9.77
CA TYR A 269 -7.29 6.44 8.58
C TYR A 269 -6.59 5.33 7.83
N ILE A 270 -7.37 4.33 7.41
CA ILE A 270 -6.92 3.27 6.52
C ILE A 270 -7.78 3.33 5.27
N SER A 271 -7.18 3.29 4.09
CA SER A 271 -7.89 3.10 2.83
C SER A 271 -7.37 1.89 2.07
N THR A 272 -8.26 1.05 1.57
CA THR A 272 -7.91 -0.15 0.80
C THR A 272 -8.58 -0.11 -0.55
N ASN A 273 -8.04 -0.84 -1.52
CA ASN A 273 -8.76 -1.21 -2.74
C ASN A 273 -9.47 -2.55 -2.51
N GLU A 274 -10.78 -2.61 -2.69
CA GLU A 274 -11.52 -3.85 -2.41
C GLU A 274 -11.71 -4.75 -3.64
N PHE A 275 -11.20 -5.98 -3.54
CA PHE A 275 -11.25 -6.99 -4.59
C PHE A 275 -11.92 -8.29 -4.12
N PRO A 276 -12.91 -8.84 -4.85
CA PRO A 276 -13.37 -10.21 -4.67
C PRO A 276 -12.22 -11.21 -4.75
N LEU A 277 -12.07 -12.09 -3.74
CA LEU A 277 -10.88 -12.94 -3.62
C LEU A 277 -10.88 -14.12 -4.62
N PHE A 278 -12.06 -14.65 -4.93
CA PHE A 278 -12.22 -15.89 -5.69
C PHE A 278 -12.83 -15.70 -7.08
N GLN A 279 -12.98 -14.45 -7.51
CA GLN A 279 -13.50 -14.10 -8.84
C GLN A 279 -12.98 -12.72 -9.26
N ALA A 280 -13.10 -12.41 -10.55
CA ALA A 280 -12.75 -11.08 -11.03
C ALA A 280 -13.77 -10.04 -10.55
N GLY A 281 -13.28 -8.88 -10.13
CA GLY A 281 -14.11 -7.74 -9.77
C GLY A 281 -13.29 -6.66 -9.08
N PHE A 282 -13.87 -5.47 -8.92
CA PHE A 282 -13.32 -4.39 -8.12
C PHE A 282 -14.47 -3.55 -7.60
N ASN A 283 -14.55 -3.41 -6.27
CA ASN A 283 -15.66 -2.76 -5.59
C ASN A 283 -15.37 -1.30 -5.21
N GLY A 284 -14.17 -0.82 -5.53
CA GLY A 284 -13.73 0.54 -5.23
C GLY A 284 -12.85 0.64 -4.00
N ALA A 285 -12.28 1.84 -3.84
CA ALA A 285 -11.61 2.22 -2.61
C ALA A 285 -12.59 2.24 -1.42
N GLN A 286 -12.14 1.74 -0.28
CA GLN A 286 -12.81 1.81 1.01
C GLN A 286 -12.04 2.76 1.93
N ILE A 287 -12.71 3.45 2.85
CA ILE A 287 -12.06 4.29 3.87
C ILE A 287 -12.59 3.94 5.25
N TYR A 288 -11.68 3.61 6.16
CA TYR A 288 -11.95 3.30 7.55
C TYR A 288 -11.36 4.40 8.43
N ALA A 289 -12.22 5.11 9.15
CA ALA A 289 -11.85 6.19 10.06
C ALA A 289 -12.10 5.79 11.51
N MET A 290 -11.10 6.01 12.37
CA MET A 290 -11.15 5.60 13.78
C MET A 290 -10.33 6.54 14.67
N SER A 291 -10.66 6.66 15.95
CA SER A 291 -9.93 7.55 16.88
C SER A 291 -8.50 7.06 17.12
N LYS A 292 -7.51 7.92 16.82
CA LYS A 292 -6.09 7.62 17.05
C LYS A 292 -5.73 7.60 18.55
N THR A 293 -6.41 8.42 19.35
CA THR A 293 -6.17 8.51 20.80
C THR A 293 -6.73 7.29 21.54
N THR A 294 -7.89 6.77 21.12
CA THR A 294 -8.47 5.55 21.67
C THR A 294 -7.60 4.33 21.38
N LEU A 295 -7.08 4.23 20.14
CA LEU A 295 -6.09 3.23 19.77
C LEU A 295 -4.80 3.32 20.60
N ALA A 296 -4.25 4.53 20.76
CA ALA A 296 -3.07 4.79 21.58
C ALA A 296 -3.28 4.41 23.06
N ALA A 297 -4.51 4.55 23.57
CA ALA A 297 -4.89 4.12 24.91
C ALA A 297 -5.09 2.59 25.04
N GLY A 298 -5.02 1.83 23.95
CA GLY A 298 -5.17 0.36 23.96
C GLY A 298 -6.61 -0.13 23.93
N SER A 299 -7.56 0.75 23.60
CA SER A 299 -8.99 0.41 23.49
C SER A 299 -9.42 0.36 22.02
N PRO A 300 -10.34 -0.53 21.62
CA PRO A 300 -10.87 -0.55 20.26
C PRO A 300 -11.96 0.54 20.07
N PRO A 301 -11.73 1.60 19.27
CA PRO A 301 -12.78 2.56 18.93
C PRO A 301 -13.83 1.96 17.98
N PRO A 302 -15.03 2.57 17.90
CA PRO A 302 -15.89 2.42 16.72
C PRO A 302 -15.13 2.82 15.46
N VAL A 303 -15.39 2.12 14.35
CA VAL A 303 -14.79 2.42 13.04
C VAL A 303 -15.89 2.86 12.11
N ILE A 304 -15.74 4.05 11.54
CA ILE A 304 -16.62 4.54 10.48
C ILE A 304 -16.07 4.08 9.14
N HIS A 305 -16.87 3.34 8.40
CA HIS A 305 -16.52 2.78 7.10
C HIS A 305 -17.31 3.49 5.99
N PHE A 306 -16.59 4.22 5.14
CA PHE A 306 -17.10 4.81 3.91
C PHE A 306 -16.81 3.87 2.74
N ARG A 307 -17.87 3.57 1.99
CA ARG A 307 -17.86 2.57 0.92
C ARG A 307 -18.61 3.04 -0.31
N SER A 308 -18.55 2.24 -1.38
CA SER A 308 -19.16 2.55 -2.68
C SER A 308 -18.71 3.92 -3.23
N LEU A 309 -17.44 4.25 -3.06
CA LEU A 309 -16.85 5.50 -3.50
C LEU A 309 -16.75 5.49 -5.03
N ASN A 310 -17.68 6.16 -5.71
CA ASN A 310 -17.79 6.18 -7.16
C ASN A 310 -17.61 7.59 -7.71
N PHE A 311 -16.78 7.72 -8.75
CA PHE A 311 -16.64 8.95 -9.51
C PHE A 311 -17.87 9.18 -10.40
N ALA A 312 -18.34 8.10 -11.04
CA ALA A 312 -19.57 8.04 -11.81
C ALA A 312 -20.22 6.65 -11.62
N PRO A 313 -21.50 6.46 -11.98
CA PRO A 313 -22.14 5.15 -11.89
C PRO A 313 -21.32 4.07 -12.64
N GLY A 314 -20.89 3.04 -11.91
CA GLY A 314 -20.07 1.95 -12.46
C GLY A 314 -18.58 2.29 -12.66
N LEU A 315 -18.12 3.45 -12.18
CA LEU A 315 -16.72 3.87 -12.21
C LEU A 315 -16.25 4.18 -10.78
N PRO A 316 -15.84 3.14 -10.02
CA PRO A 316 -15.34 3.32 -8.67
C PRO A 316 -13.97 4.01 -8.64
N PHE A 317 -13.68 4.73 -7.56
CA PHE A 317 -12.36 5.32 -7.35
C PHE A 317 -11.29 4.24 -7.11
N PHE A 318 -10.11 4.45 -7.70
CA PHE A 318 -8.91 3.63 -7.54
C PHE A 318 -7.70 4.57 -7.60
N SER A 319 -7.04 4.95 -6.51
CA SER A 319 -7.24 4.65 -5.09
C SER A 319 -7.44 5.96 -4.31
N VAL A 320 -7.75 5.89 -3.01
CA VAL A 320 -7.87 7.08 -2.14
C VAL A 320 -6.73 7.08 -1.12
N GLN A 321 -5.74 7.94 -1.29
CA GLN A 321 -4.59 8.03 -0.39
C GLN A 321 -4.86 9.04 0.71
N PRO A 322 -4.96 8.62 1.99
CA PRO A 322 -5.06 9.54 3.12
C PRO A 322 -3.79 10.38 3.28
N ALA A 323 -3.96 11.59 3.81
CA ALA A 323 -2.85 12.49 4.08
C ALA A 323 -2.13 12.10 5.38
N THR A 324 -0.82 12.35 5.40
CA THR A 324 -0.06 12.34 6.65
C THR A 324 0.31 13.78 7.00
N THR A 325 0.38 14.09 8.29
CA THR A 325 0.99 15.33 8.76
C THR A 325 2.43 15.02 9.20
N PRO A 326 3.45 15.74 8.68
CA PRO A 326 4.84 15.48 9.04
C PRO A 326 5.11 15.88 10.50
N PRO A 327 6.15 15.34 11.15
CA PRO A 327 6.54 15.76 12.49
C PRO A 327 6.76 17.27 12.58
N GLY A 328 6.08 17.93 13.52
CA GLY A 328 6.11 19.39 13.68
C GLY A 328 5.19 20.17 12.73
N GLY A 329 4.45 19.48 11.86
CA GLY A 329 3.37 20.06 11.06
C GLY A 329 2.14 20.42 11.90
N SER A 330 1.21 21.14 11.28
CA SER A 330 -0.08 21.50 11.89
C SER A 330 -1.21 20.77 11.16
N PHE A 331 -2.16 20.23 11.93
CA PHE A 331 -3.37 19.63 11.40
C PHE A 331 -4.36 20.69 10.90
N GLU A 332 -5.25 20.33 9.98
CA GLU A 332 -6.42 21.14 9.67
C GLU A 332 -7.49 20.97 10.76
N THR A 333 -7.88 22.08 11.40
CA THR A 333 -8.77 22.08 12.57
C THR A 333 -10.16 22.64 12.27
N ALA A 334 -10.35 23.25 11.09
CA ALA A 334 -11.64 23.73 10.64
C ALA A 334 -12.69 22.60 10.56
N ASN A 335 -13.97 22.99 10.59
CA ASN A 335 -15.12 22.08 10.45
C ASN A 335 -15.18 20.94 11.48
N GLY A 336 -14.69 21.16 12.70
CA GLY A 336 -14.62 20.13 13.74
C GLY A 336 -13.49 19.14 13.51
N GLY A 337 -12.36 19.60 12.96
CA GLY A 337 -11.28 18.74 12.47
C GLY A 337 -11.55 18.26 11.04
N THR A 338 -10.50 18.25 10.22
CA THR A 338 -10.57 17.81 8.83
C THR A 338 -9.36 16.94 8.48
N GLU A 339 -9.63 15.78 7.88
CA GLU A 339 -8.63 14.98 7.19
C GLU A 339 -8.81 15.10 5.67
N TYR A 340 -7.70 15.17 4.95
CA TYR A 340 -7.68 15.23 3.50
C TYR A 340 -7.17 13.94 2.86
N PHE A 341 -7.62 13.66 1.64
CA PHE A 341 -7.18 12.52 0.84
C PHE A 341 -7.05 12.95 -0.62
N LEU A 342 -6.21 12.27 -1.39
CA LEU A 342 -6.13 12.47 -2.84
C LEU A 342 -6.33 11.17 -3.62
N SER A 343 -6.91 11.31 -4.82
CA SER A 343 -7.04 10.24 -5.80
C SER A 343 -6.61 10.71 -7.17
N SER A 344 -5.91 9.85 -7.91
CA SER A 344 -5.76 10.00 -9.35
C SER A 344 -7.05 9.58 -10.07
N LEU A 345 -7.28 10.16 -11.25
CA LEU A 345 -8.46 9.97 -12.10
C LEU A 345 -8.14 9.40 -13.50
N ASP A 346 -6.95 8.84 -13.74
CA ASP A 346 -6.63 8.21 -15.04
C ASP A 346 -7.10 6.74 -15.05
N PHE A 347 -8.42 6.56 -15.11
CA PHE A 347 -9.05 5.24 -15.05
C PHE A 347 -8.87 4.37 -16.30
N SER A 348 -8.38 4.96 -17.41
CA SER A 348 -8.26 4.30 -18.72
C SER A 348 -6.82 4.27 -19.25
N SER A 349 -5.88 4.80 -18.48
CA SER A 349 -4.46 4.97 -18.85
C SER A 349 -4.26 5.72 -20.18
N THR A 350 -5.05 6.78 -20.35
CA THR A 350 -5.05 7.62 -21.54
C THR A 350 -4.42 8.99 -21.32
N LEU A 351 -3.91 9.25 -20.11
CA LEU A 351 -3.63 10.56 -19.54
C LEU A 351 -4.88 11.27 -19.01
N THR A 352 -4.66 12.08 -17.97
CA THR A 352 -5.63 13.03 -17.44
C THR A 352 -4.89 14.25 -16.89
N ASN A 353 -5.61 15.32 -16.59
CA ASN A 353 -5.10 16.52 -15.94
C ASN A 353 -5.96 16.90 -14.73
N GLN A 354 -6.62 15.92 -14.12
CA GLN A 354 -7.50 16.14 -12.98
C GLN A 354 -7.17 15.18 -11.85
N ILE A 355 -7.31 15.67 -10.62
CA ILE A 355 -7.20 14.86 -9.41
C ILE A 355 -8.44 15.09 -8.54
N ALA A 356 -8.81 14.08 -7.75
CA ALA A 356 -9.85 14.22 -6.76
C ALA A 356 -9.25 14.57 -5.40
N VAL A 357 -9.78 15.61 -4.77
CA VAL A 357 -9.50 16.00 -3.39
C VAL A 357 -10.68 15.63 -2.53
N TRP A 358 -10.43 14.85 -1.49
CA TRP A 358 -11.43 14.46 -0.51
C TRP A 358 -11.19 15.22 0.79
N ALA A 359 -12.28 15.58 1.45
CA ALA A 359 -12.25 16.12 2.81
C ALA A 359 -13.22 15.34 3.68
N MET A 360 -12.69 14.72 4.73
CA MET A 360 -13.49 14.19 5.83
C MET A 360 -13.53 15.24 6.94
N THR A 361 -14.70 15.83 7.18
CA THR A 361 -14.90 16.85 8.21
C THR A 361 -15.55 16.27 9.46
N ASN A 362 -15.56 17.05 10.53
CA ASN A 362 -16.07 16.66 11.85
C ASN A 362 -15.32 15.43 12.41
N THR A 363 -14.01 15.36 12.15
CA THR A 363 -13.17 14.24 12.59
C THR A 363 -13.00 14.20 14.10
N SER A 364 -13.21 15.31 14.82
CA SER A 364 -13.21 15.32 16.30
C SER A 364 -14.25 14.37 16.88
N SER A 365 -15.36 14.14 16.16
CA SER A 365 -16.39 13.19 16.56
C SER A 365 -15.91 11.74 16.62
N LEU A 366 -14.77 11.40 16.00
CA LEU A 366 -14.17 10.06 16.10
C LEU A 366 -13.84 9.68 17.55
N ASN A 367 -13.66 10.66 18.43
CA ASN A 367 -13.40 10.45 19.85
C ASN A 367 -14.68 10.23 20.68
N ASP A 368 -15.86 10.38 20.09
CA ASP A 368 -17.15 10.19 20.75
C ASP A 368 -17.62 8.73 20.65
N ALA A 369 -18.57 8.34 21.50
CA ALA A 369 -19.18 7.01 21.46
C ALA A 369 -19.96 6.74 20.16
N ASN A 370 -20.44 7.80 19.48
CA ASN A 370 -21.18 7.71 18.23
C ASN A 370 -20.57 8.69 17.21
N PRO A 371 -19.46 8.33 16.55
CA PRO A 371 -18.82 9.21 15.59
C PRO A 371 -19.70 9.54 14.39
N ASN A 372 -19.60 10.77 13.88
CA ASN A 372 -20.38 11.27 12.75
C ASN A 372 -19.55 12.16 11.80
N PRO A 373 -18.39 11.69 11.31
CA PRO A 373 -17.65 12.42 10.28
C PRO A 373 -18.43 12.44 8.96
N THR A 374 -18.16 13.43 8.12
CA THR A 374 -18.76 13.54 6.78
C THR A 374 -17.67 13.56 5.72
N LEU A 375 -17.80 12.75 4.68
CA LEU A 375 -16.85 12.69 3.57
C LEU A 375 -17.41 13.39 2.33
N THR A 376 -16.62 14.30 1.77
CA THR A 376 -16.92 15.04 0.55
C THR A 376 -15.75 14.95 -0.43
N THR A 377 -16.03 15.08 -1.72
CA THR A 377 -14.99 15.14 -2.76
C THR A 377 -15.24 16.26 -3.76
N VAL A 378 -14.14 16.84 -4.23
CA VAL A 378 -14.11 17.80 -5.34
C VAL A 378 -13.03 17.38 -6.33
N VAL A 379 -13.25 17.68 -7.60
CA VAL A 379 -12.25 17.47 -8.65
C VAL A 379 -11.60 18.80 -8.94
N ILE A 380 -10.26 18.81 -9.01
CA ILE A 380 -9.48 19.99 -9.35
C ILE A 380 -8.59 19.72 -10.55
N ASP A 381 -8.18 20.79 -11.22
CA ASP A 381 -7.17 20.73 -12.27
C ASP A 381 -5.79 20.44 -11.67
N SER A 382 -4.97 19.75 -12.46
CA SER A 382 -3.60 19.37 -12.16
C SER A 382 -2.75 19.41 -13.44
N GLU A 383 -1.47 19.09 -13.32
CA GLU A 383 -0.62 18.81 -14.48
C GLU A 383 -1.16 17.60 -15.26
N VAL A 384 -0.81 17.50 -16.54
CA VAL A 384 -1.10 16.26 -17.27
C VAL A 384 -0.24 15.14 -16.70
N TYR A 385 -0.86 14.02 -16.35
CA TYR A 385 -0.18 12.80 -15.92
C TYR A 385 -0.91 11.57 -16.48
N GLY A 386 -0.36 10.39 -16.24
CA GLY A 386 -1.00 9.11 -16.57
C GLY A 386 -0.03 7.94 -16.49
N GLN A 387 -0.56 6.73 -16.66
CA GLN A 387 0.15 5.46 -16.44
C GLN A 387 1.59 5.43 -17.01
N PRO A 388 2.62 5.25 -16.15
CA PRO A 388 4.00 5.15 -16.60
C PRO A 388 4.28 3.82 -17.34
N PRO A 389 5.27 3.80 -18.25
CA PRO A 389 5.75 2.56 -18.86
C PRO A 389 6.73 1.84 -17.93
N ASP A 390 7.05 0.57 -18.23
CA ASP A 390 8.17 -0.10 -17.57
C ASP A 390 9.53 0.49 -18.00
N GLY A 391 10.46 0.54 -17.05
CA GLY A 391 11.79 1.11 -17.18
C GLY A 391 12.80 0.11 -17.73
N GLN A 392 13.61 0.54 -18.70
CA GLN A 392 14.78 -0.23 -19.11
C GLN A 392 15.89 -0.10 -18.06
N GLN A 393 16.41 -1.23 -17.60
CA GLN A 393 17.59 -1.29 -16.75
C GLN A 393 18.85 -1.62 -17.55
N ARG A 394 20.00 -1.14 -17.06
CA ARG A 394 21.31 -1.53 -17.60
C ARG A 394 21.58 -3.00 -17.23
N PRO A 395 22.32 -3.76 -18.06
CA PRO A 395 22.84 -5.05 -17.65
C PRO A 395 23.58 -4.92 -16.31
N GLY A 396 23.19 -5.77 -15.36
CA GLY A 396 23.76 -5.83 -14.01
C GLY A 396 24.08 -7.27 -13.62
N PRO A 397 24.65 -7.48 -12.41
CA PRO A 397 24.85 -8.82 -11.88
C PRO A 397 23.53 -9.60 -11.81
N THR A 398 23.54 -10.84 -12.27
CA THR A 398 22.39 -11.75 -12.21
C THR A 398 22.76 -12.99 -11.35
N PRO A 399 22.94 -12.83 -10.03
CA PRO A 399 23.45 -13.89 -9.16
C PRO A 399 22.55 -15.14 -9.19
N LEU A 400 21.23 -14.98 -9.18
CA LEU A 400 20.28 -16.10 -9.33
C LEU A 400 20.50 -16.84 -10.66
N ALA A 401 20.57 -16.12 -11.78
CA ALA A 401 20.83 -16.72 -13.08
C ALA A 401 22.20 -17.43 -13.12
N THR A 402 23.22 -16.84 -12.48
CA THR A 402 24.57 -17.40 -12.40
C THR A 402 24.60 -18.72 -11.64
N VAL A 403 23.79 -18.87 -10.59
CA VAL A 403 23.67 -20.10 -9.80
C VAL A 403 22.80 -21.14 -10.50
N PHE A 404 21.62 -20.74 -11.00
CA PHE A 404 20.61 -21.68 -11.49
C PHE A 404 20.81 -22.12 -12.95
N ILE A 405 21.36 -21.29 -13.84
CA ILE A 405 21.56 -21.68 -15.25
C ILE A 405 22.49 -22.88 -15.41
N PRO A 406 23.65 -22.95 -14.73
CA PRO A 406 24.50 -24.14 -14.78
C PRO A 406 23.81 -25.38 -14.21
N GLN A 407 23.09 -25.24 -13.10
CA GLN A 407 22.53 -26.36 -12.33
C GLN A 407 21.24 -26.94 -12.96
N ILE A 408 20.33 -26.08 -13.41
CA ILE A 408 19.01 -26.48 -13.92
C ILE A 408 19.04 -26.60 -15.46
N PHE A 409 19.77 -25.71 -16.14
CA PHE A 409 19.73 -25.60 -17.60
C PHE A 409 21.03 -26.04 -18.29
N GLY A 410 21.93 -26.71 -17.57
CA GLY A 410 23.17 -27.26 -18.13
C GLY A 410 24.08 -26.19 -18.75
N GLY A 411 24.06 -24.97 -18.22
CA GLY A 411 24.89 -23.85 -18.68
C GLY A 411 24.35 -23.11 -19.90
N LYS A 412 23.17 -23.49 -20.42
CA LYS A 412 22.49 -22.76 -21.50
C LYS A 412 21.44 -21.85 -20.90
N THR A 413 21.59 -20.54 -21.06
CA THR A 413 20.56 -19.57 -20.68
C THR A 413 19.28 -19.89 -21.47
N PRO A 414 18.16 -20.22 -20.80
CA PRO A 414 16.88 -20.37 -21.48
C PRO A 414 16.50 -19.08 -22.22
N PRO A 415 15.83 -19.14 -23.38
CA PRO A 415 15.37 -17.94 -24.09
C PRO A 415 14.43 -17.05 -23.26
N THR A 416 13.85 -17.60 -22.20
CA THR A 416 12.93 -16.94 -21.26
C THR A 416 13.65 -16.16 -20.16
N GLU A 417 14.92 -16.47 -19.87
CA GLU A 417 15.72 -15.80 -18.84
C GLU A 417 16.47 -14.63 -19.46
N LYS A 418 15.81 -13.47 -19.51
CA LYS A 418 16.36 -12.21 -20.03
C LYS A 418 16.34 -11.16 -18.93
N LEU A 419 17.11 -10.09 -19.13
CA LEU A 419 17.01 -8.92 -18.26
C LEU A 419 15.61 -8.33 -18.43
N GLU A 420 14.80 -8.42 -17.37
CA GLU A 420 13.44 -7.89 -17.36
C GLU A 420 13.43 -6.36 -17.26
N LEU A 421 12.29 -5.76 -17.57
CA LEU A 421 12.09 -4.33 -17.32
C LEU A 421 11.81 -4.11 -15.82
N ILE A 422 12.17 -2.93 -15.32
CA ILE A 422 11.77 -2.50 -13.97
C ILE A 422 10.34 -2.00 -14.06
N ALA A 423 9.44 -2.55 -13.25
CA ALA A 423 8.07 -2.07 -13.18
C ALA A 423 8.05 -0.56 -12.87
N GLY A 424 7.33 0.22 -13.68
CA GLY A 424 7.14 1.65 -13.43
C GLY A 424 6.14 1.96 -12.32
N ASN A 425 5.56 0.92 -11.73
CA ASN A 425 4.33 0.93 -10.94
C ASN A 425 3.19 1.62 -11.68
N ASP A 426 2.12 1.98 -10.99
CA ASP A 426 0.99 2.67 -11.59
C ASP A 426 0.91 4.13 -11.14
N ASP A 427 -0.07 4.85 -11.68
CA ASP A 427 -0.31 6.27 -11.46
C ASP A 427 -1.20 6.56 -10.24
N ARG A 428 -1.20 5.68 -9.24
CA ARG A 428 -1.81 5.98 -7.94
C ARG A 428 -0.99 7.02 -7.18
N MET A 429 -1.67 7.76 -6.31
CA MET A 429 -1.03 8.62 -5.33
C MET A 429 -0.16 7.75 -4.41
N ASN A 430 1.16 7.98 -4.40
CA ASN A 430 2.08 7.17 -3.59
C ASN A 430 2.19 7.68 -2.14
N GLN A 431 2.03 8.99 -1.95
CA GLN A 431 2.03 9.63 -0.64
C GLN A 431 1.29 10.96 -0.74
N VAL A 432 0.49 11.28 0.27
CA VAL A 432 -0.12 12.60 0.43
C VAL A 432 0.33 13.16 1.77
N VAL A 433 0.77 14.41 1.77
CA VAL A 433 1.24 15.12 2.97
C VAL A 433 0.47 16.42 3.11
N PHE A 434 -0.20 16.62 4.24
CA PHE A 434 -0.75 17.91 4.62
C PHE A 434 0.29 18.70 5.42
N ALA A 435 0.72 19.84 4.89
CA ALA A 435 1.67 20.71 5.56
C ALA A 435 1.46 22.17 5.15
N ASP A 436 1.41 23.07 6.15
CA ASP A 436 1.29 24.53 5.93
C ASP A 436 0.05 24.92 5.09
N GLY A 437 -1.10 24.29 5.41
CA GLY A 437 -2.36 24.54 4.71
C GLY A 437 -2.40 24.03 3.26
N LYS A 438 -1.45 23.18 2.86
CA LYS A 438 -1.33 22.63 1.51
C LYS A 438 -1.27 21.11 1.53
N LEU A 439 -1.77 20.51 0.46
CA LEU A 439 -1.56 19.11 0.14
C LEU A 439 -0.39 18.99 -0.83
N TRP A 440 0.59 18.17 -0.45
CA TRP A 440 1.75 17.81 -1.26
C TRP A 440 1.62 16.33 -1.62
N SER A 441 1.80 15.98 -2.89
CA SER A 441 1.65 14.61 -3.34
C SER A 441 2.47 14.36 -4.58
N GLY A 442 2.51 13.12 -5.04
CA GLY A 442 3.07 12.76 -6.33
C GLY A 442 2.46 11.48 -6.88
N VAL A 443 2.32 11.42 -8.20
CA VAL A 443 1.93 10.22 -8.95
C VAL A 443 3.07 9.82 -9.87
N ASN A 444 3.32 8.52 -10.00
CA ASN A 444 4.18 8.06 -11.08
C ASN A 444 3.48 8.40 -12.40
N SER A 445 4.24 8.88 -13.38
CA SER A 445 3.67 9.32 -14.64
C SER A 445 4.56 9.04 -15.81
N VAL A 446 3.95 8.77 -16.97
CA VAL A 446 4.65 8.80 -18.26
C VAL A 446 5.14 10.20 -18.58
N VAL A 447 6.44 10.34 -18.81
CA VAL A 447 7.08 11.57 -19.29
C VAL A 447 7.89 11.29 -20.54
N LYS A 448 8.22 12.34 -21.30
CA LYS A 448 9.07 12.22 -22.49
C LYS A 448 10.22 13.22 -22.47
N THR A 449 11.43 12.71 -22.72
CA THR A 449 12.58 13.57 -23.02
C THR A 449 12.43 14.20 -24.41
N PRO A 450 12.96 15.42 -24.68
CA PRO A 450 12.74 16.14 -25.95
C PRO A 450 12.92 15.29 -27.21
N ASN A 451 13.94 14.43 -27.24
CA ASN A 451 14.30 13.59 -28.39
C ASN A 451 14.34 12.08 -28.10
N GLY A 452 13.84 11.63 -26.94
CA GLY A 452 13.95 10.23 -26.53
C GLY A 452 12.61 9.51 -26.34
N PRO A 453 12.64 8.23 -25.93
CA PRO A 453 11.43 7.47 -25.62
C PRO A 453 10.70 8.06 -24.41
N THR A 454 9.46 7.60 -24.21
CA THR A 454 8.74 7.76 -22.95
C THR A 454 9.51 7.06 -21.82
N ARG A 455 9.39 7.60 -20.62
CA ARG A 455 10.06 7.14 -19.40
C ARG A 455 9.11 7.26 -18.23
N ILE A 456 9.46 6.58 -17.14
CA ILE A 456 8.88 6.83 -15.82
C ILE A 456 9.35 8.21 -15.35
N GLY A 457 8.42 9.01 -14.86
CA GLY A 457 8.63 10.28 -14.19
C GLY A 457 7.62 10.45 -13.06
N ILE A 458 7.57 11.65 -12.49
CA ILE A 458 6.65 12.00 -11.40
C ILE A 458 5.97 13.32 -11.76
N ALA A 459 4.64 13.39 -11.60
CA ALA A 459 3.89 14.63 -11.52
C ALA A 459 3.59 14.88 -10.03
N PHE A 460 3.90 16.08 -9.52
CA PHE A 460 3.93 16.38 -8.08
C PHE A 460 3.47 17.80 -7.74
#